data_AF-A0A0V8DFY6-F1
#
_entry.id   AF-A0A0V8DFY6-F1
#
_cell.length_a   1.000
_cell.length_b   1.000
_cell.length_c   1.000
_cell.angle_alpha   90.00
_cell.angle_beta   90.00
_cell.angle_gamma   90.00
#
_symmetry.space_group_name_H-M   'P 1'
#
loop_
_entity.id
_entity.type
_entity.pdbx_description
1 polymer ?
#
loop_
_entity_poly.entity_id
_entity_poly.type
_entity_poly.pdbx_seq_one_letter_code
_entity_poly.pdbx_strand_id
1 'polypeptide(L)' 'MFYKKELKNAYNILEIQQAYERECQRRFLSLKQLFPDNYKRMVILEHLTIWIIAEKYAISLFGNSDRYWILQK' A
#
# COMPACT_ATOMS: atom_id res chain seq x y z
N MET A 1 13.96 4.13 1.27
CA MET A 1 12.55 3.96 1.67
C MET A 1 12.12 2.56 1.23
N PHE A 2 11.88 1.64 2.18
CA PHE A 2 11.66 0.20 1.94
C PHE A 2 10.61 -0.07 0.84
N TYR A 3 9.43 0.55 0.97
CA TYR A 3 8.33 0.44 0.01
C TYR A 3 8.68 0.80 -1.44
N LYS A 4 9.43 1.90 -1.66
CA LYS A 4 9.87 2.29 -3.02
C LYS A 4 10.82 1.27 -3.65
N LYS A 5 11.57 0.52 -2.84
CA LYS A 5 12.46 -0.55 -3.32
C LYS A 5 11.66 -1.79 -3.70
N GLU A 6 10.65 -2.14 -2.91
CA GLU A 6 9.76 -3.26 -3.22
C GLU A 6 8.98 -3.00 -4.51
N LEU A 7 8.42 -1.80 -4.69
CA LEU A 7 7.74 -1.42 -5.93
C LEU A 7 8.66 -1.56 -7.15
N LYS A 8 9.90 -1.07 -7.06
CA LYS A 8 10.89 -1.17 -8.16
C LYS A 8 11.22 -2.61 -8.57
N ASN A 9 11.04 -3.56 -7.65
CA ASN A 9 11.31 -4.96 -7.89
C ASN A 9 10.05 -5.74 -8.26
N ALA A 10 8.90 -5.09 -8.38
CA ALA A 10 7.65 -5.74 -8.77
C ALA A 10 7.60 -5.90 -10.30
N TYR A 11 7.37 -7.13 -10.74
CA TYR A 11 7.24 -7.57 -12.12
C TYR A 11 5.78 -7.85 -12.51
N ASN A 12 4.88 -7.91 -11.53
CA ASN A 12 3.44 -8.07 -11.75
C ASN A 12 2.60 -7.29 -10.73
N ILE A 13 1.28 -7.20 -10.99
CA ILE A 13 0.32 -6.48 -10.14
C ILE A 13 0.25 -7.10 -8.73
N LEU A 14 0.34 -8.42 -8.59
CA LEU A 14 0.28 -9.10 -7.30
C LEU A 14 1.44 -8.69 -6.38
N GLU A 15 2.65 -8.53 -6.92
CA GLU A 15 3.80 -8.07 -6.15
C GLU A 15 3.65 -6.61 -5.68
N ILE A 16 3.02 -5.75 -6.50
CA ILE A 16 2.64 -4.39 -6.08
C ILE A 16 1.64 -4.44 -4.93
N GLN A 17 0.65 -5.35 -4.98
CA GLN A 17 -0.34 -5.54 -3.93
C GLN A 17 0.30 -5.95 -2.61
N GLN A 18 1.16 -6.95 -2.65
CA GLN A 18 1.84 -7.42 -1.45
C GLN A 18 2.77 -6.34 -0.86
N ALA A 19 3.47 -5.58 -1.70
CA ALA A 19 4.29 -4.46 -1.23
C ALA A 19 3.45 -3.38 -0.53
N TYR A 20 2.28 -3.07 -1.09
CA TYR A 20 1.33 -2.16 -0.48
C TYR A 20 0.83 -2.68 0.88
N GLU A 21 0.43 -3.95 0.98
CA GLU A 21 -0.11 -4.54 2.21
C GLU A 21 0.93 -4.53 3.33
N ARG A 22 2.18 -4.90 3.00
CA ARG A 22 3.31 -4.87 3.93
C ARG A 22 3.59 -3.45 4.41
N GLU A 23 3.57 -2.46 3.53
CA GLU A 23 3.77 -1.06 3.92
C GLU A 23 2.61 -0.53 4.78
N CYS A 24 1.36 -0.88 4.46
CA CYS A 24 0.20 -0.55 5.30
C CYS A 24 0.35 -1.16 6.70
N GLN A 25 0.62 -2.45 6.80
CA GLN A 25 0.82 -3.13 8.08
C GLN A 25 1.95 -2.48 8.89
N ARG A 26 3.09 -2.19 8.24
CA ARG A 26 4.23 -1.52 8.88
C ARG A 26 3.84 -0.17 9.46
N ARG A 27 3.18 0.68 8.67
CA ARG A 27 2.77 2.03 9.14
C ARG A 27 1.69 1.95 10.20
N PHE A 28 0.75 1.02 10.10
CA PHE A 28 -0.31 0.88 11.09
C PHE A 28 0.24 0.43 12.44
N LEU A 29 1.18 -0.51 12.47
CA LEU A 29 1.87 -0.90 13.70
C LEU A 29 2.62 0.28 14.33
N SER A 30 3.36 1.04 13.53
CA SER A 30 4.06 2.24 14.02
C SER A 30 3.09 3.31 14.55
N LEU A 31 2.01 3.59 13.83
CA LEU A 31 1.00 4.57 14.27
C LEU A 31 0.29 4.12 15.55
N LYS A 32 -0.03 2.84 15.68
CA LYS A 32 -0.65 2.29 16.89
C LYS A 32 0.27 2.42 18.10
N GLN A 33 1.58 2.25 17.92
CA GLN A 33 2.58 2.43 18.98
C GLN A 33 2.75 3.90 19.37
N LEU A 34 2.78 4.81 18.40
CA LEU A 34 3.03 6.23 18.64
C LEU A 34 1.79 7.01 19.10
N PHE A 35 0.60 6.61 18.62
CA PHE A 35 -0.66 7.34 18.81
C PHE A 35 -1.82 6.37 19.15
N PRO A 36 -1.76 5.62 20.26
CA PRO A 36 -2.73 4.57 20.57
C PRO A 36 -4.20 5.05 20.61
N ASP A 37 -4.46 6.31 20.94
CA ASP A 37 -5.82 6.87 21.03
C ASP A 37 -6.36 7.41 19.70
N ASN A 38 -5.46 7.87 18.81
CA ASN A 38 -5.83 8.58 17.58
C ASN A 38 -5.42 7.85 16.29
N TYR A 39 -4.73 6.70 16.39
CA TYR A 39 -4.18 6.01 15.23
C TYR A 39 -5.23 5.66 14.18
N LYS A 40 -6.48 5.33 14.57
CA LYS A 40 -7.55 4.95 13.64
C LYS A 40 -7.78 6.00 12.53
N ARG A 41 -7.76 7.28 12.87
CA ARG A 41 -7.94 8.37 11.90
C ARG A 41 -6.70 8.53 11.00
N MET A 42 -5.51 8.40 11.58
CA MET A 42 -4.24 8.52 10.87
C MET A 42 -4.03 7.34 9.89
N VAL A 43 -4.45 6.14 10.28
CA VAL A 43 -4.42 4.91 9.49
C VAL A 43 -5.13 5.09 8.15
N ILE A 44 -6.27 5.77 8.12
CA ILE A 44 -7.03 6.02 6.88
C ILE A 44 -6.23 6.91 5.92
N LEU A 45 -5.61 7.98 6.42
CA LEU A 45 -4.81 8.89 5.60
C LEU A 45 -3.55 8.19 5.06
N GLU A 46 -2.88 7.41 5.90
CA GLU A 46 -1.72 6.61 5.50
C GLU A 46 -2.11 5.57 4.44
N HIS A 47 -3.21 4.86 4.64
CA HIS A 47 -3.74 3.88 3.70
C HIS A 47 -3.97 4.49 2.32
N LEU A 48 -4.68 5.61 2.24
CA LEU A 48 -4.94 6.31 0.97
C LEU A 48 -3.65 6.75 0.29
N THR A 49 -2.67 7.22 1.07
CA THR A 49 -1.38 7.66 0.55
C THR A 49 -0.61 6.49 -0.07
N ILE A 50 -0.50 5.37 0.64
CA ILE A 50 0.21 4.17 0.16
C ILE A 50 -0.52 3.59 -1.07
N TRP A 51 -1.85 3.59 -1.04
CA TRP A 51 -2.71 3.13 -2.13
C TRP A 51 -2.51 3.94 -3.41
N ILE A 52 -2.58 5.27 -3.35
CA ILE A 52 -2.36 6.14 -4.52
C ILE A 52 -0.98 5.90 -5.15
N ILE A 53 0.03 5.63 -4.32
CA ILE A 53 1.37 5.32 -4.82
C ILE A 53 1.39 3.98 -5.56
N ALA A 54 0.80 2.92 -4.98
CA ALA A 54 0.71 1.61 -5.62
C ALA A 54 -0.05 1.70 -6.95
N GLU A 55 -1.18 2.41 -6.96
CA GLU A 55 -2.05 2.57 -8.12
C GLU A 55 -1.33 3.27 -9.27
N LYS A 56 -0.67 4.40 -8.99
CA LYS A 56 0.15 5.10 -9.98
C LYS A 56 1.26 4.22 -10.54
N TYR A 57 1.85 3.38 -9.69
CA TYR A 57 2.92 2.49 -10.08
C TYR A 57 2.42 1.36 -11.00
N ALA A 58 1.30 0.72 -10.65
CA ALA A 58 0.67 -0.32 -11.46
C ALA A 58 0.28 0.20 -12.84
N ILE A 59 -0.41 1.34 -12.90
CA ILE A 59 -0.78 1.99 -14.17
C ILE A 59 0.45 2.32 -15.01
N SER A 60 1.52 2.82 -14.39
CA SER A 60 2.76 3.18 -15.10
C SER A 60 3.49 1.96 -15.68
N LEU A 61 3.40 0.79 -15.06
CA LEU A 61 4.12 -0.41 -15.50
C LEU A 61 3.29 -1.29 -16.43
N PHE A 62 1.99 -1.41 -16.18
CA PHE A 62 1.14 -2.41 -16.82
C PHE A 62 0.02 -1.80 -17.68
N GLY A 63 -0.14 -0.46 -17.67
CA GLY A 63 -1.20 0.23 -18.39
C GLY A 63 -2.60 0.02 -17.78
N ASN A 64 -2.71 -0.81 -16.75
CA ASN A 64 -3.90 -1.02 -15.96
C ASN A 64 -3.56 -1.18 -14.47
N SER A 65 -4.59 -1.03 -13.65
CA SER A 65 -4.63 -1.56 -12.29
C SER A 65 -5.87 -2.44 -12.30
N ASP A 66 -5.75 -3.66 -12.85
CA ASP A 66 -6.85 -4.61 -12.76
C ASP A 66 -7.17 -4.74 -11.28
N ARG A 67 -8.41 -4.38 -10.92
CA ARG A 67 -8.87 -4.24 -9.55
C ARG A 67 -9.05 -5.61 -8.89
N TYR A 68 -8.00 -6.41 -8.83
CA TYR A 68 -7.93 -7.59 -7.96
C TYR A 68 -8.14 -7.20 -6.49
N TRP A 69 -7.90 -5.93 -6.15
CA TRP A 69 -8.09 -5.31 -4.82
C TRP A 69 -9.52 -5.43 -4.23
N ILE A 70 -10.55 -5.64 -5.05
CA ILE A 70 -11.97 -5.65 -4.61
C ILE A 70 -12.60 -7.06 -4.71
N LEU A 71 -11.89 -8.04 -5.29
CA LEU A 71 -12.47 -9.34 -5.66
C LEU A 71 -12.08 -10.51 -4.75
N GLN A 72 -11.63 -10.26 -3.52
CA GLN A 72 -11.68 -11.30 -2.47
C GLN A 72 -12.99 -11.15 -1.69
N LYS A 73 -14.01 -11.89 -2.15
CA LYS A 73 -15.19 -12.26 -1.36
C LYS A 73 -14.98 -13.65 -0.78
#